data_AF-A0A432H2D0-F1
#
_entry.id   AF-A0A432H2D0-F1
#
_cell.length_a   1.000
_cell.length_b   1.000
_cell.length_c   1.000
_cell.angle_alpha   90.00
_cell.angle_beta   90.00
_cell.angle_gamma   90.00
#
_symmetry.space_group_name_H-M   'P 1'
#
loop_
_entity.id
_entity.type
_entity.pdbx_description
1 polymer ?
#
loop_
_entity_poly.entity_id
_entity_poly.type
_entity_poly.pdbx_seq_one_letter_code
_entity_poly.pdbx_strand_id
1 'polypeptide(L)'
;ENQHGHSNIHAHYSNMADPDVWENLAFNKAKVVISCMDGGQEAELAISRWLKKQSPDVPFIAATSSHEETLELYGAGARYVIQTEYLAAKSFRNMFEMEETKQPKEAFREAGESHFSETKKLQEGLGEAFAKV
;
A
#
# COMPACT_ATOMS: atom_id res chain seq x y z
N GLU A 1 18.42 -18.60 -16.63
CA GLU A 1 18.17 -18.92 -15.21
C GLU A 1 19.10 -18.24 -14.20
N ASN A 2 19.95 -17.26 -14.57
CA ASN A 2 20.84 -16.60 -13.60
C ASN A 2 20.65 -15.08 -13.67
N GLN A 3 19.79 -14.49 -12.81
CA GLN A 3 19.83 -13.06 -12.44
C GLN A 3 18.80 -12.66 -11.35
N HIS A 4 18.69 -13.45 -10.27
CA HIS A 4 18.05 -12.95 -9.05
C HIS A 4 19.14 -12.74 -8.01
N GLY A 5 19.60 -11.50 -7.89
CA GLY A 5 20.36 -11.06 -6.72
C GLY A 5 19.60 -11.43 -5.45
N HIS A 6 20.32 -11.67 -4.35
CA HIS A 6 19.84 -12.20 -3.07
C HIS A 6 18.68 -11.39 -2.44
N SER A 7 17.49 -11.46 -3.04
CA SER A 7 16.26 -10.85 -2.54
C SER A 7 15.39 -11.94 -1.94
N ASN A 8 14.79 -11.64 -0.78
CA ASN A 8 13.75 -12.46 -0.18
C ASN A 8 12.38 -12.29 -0.88
N ILE A 9 12.34 -11.54 -1.98
CA ILE A 9 11.16 -11.30 -2.81
C ILE A 9 11.24 -12.18 -4.05
N HIS A 10 10.32 -13.12 -4.15
CA HIS A 10 10.14 -13.94 -5.35
C HIS A 10 9.06 -13.32 -6.23
N ALA A 11 9.46 -12.75 -7.37
CA ALA A 11 8.53 -12.12 -8.30
C ALA A 11 7.87 -13.16 -9.22
N HIS A 12 6.55 -13.10 -9.31
CA HIS A 12 5.76 -13.91 -10.24
C HIS A 12 5.01 -12.98 -11.19
N TYR A 13 5.17 -13.18 -12.50
CA TYR A 13 4.48 -12.39 -13.52
C TYR A 13 3.22 -13.14 -13.97
N SER A 14 2.05 -12.57 -13.72
CA SER A 14 0.76 -13.18 -14.02
C SER A 14 -0.34 -12.13 -14.11
N ASN A 15 -1.49 -12.49 -14.69
CA ASN A 15 -2.67 -11.63 -14.74
C ASN A 15 -3.49 -11.78 -13.45
N MET A 16 -3.50 -10.77 -12.58
CA MET A 16 -4.24 -10.84 -11.32
C MET A 16 -5.77 -10.82 -11.49
N ALA A 17 -6.29 -10.52 -12.68
CA ALA A 17 -7.72 -10.64 -12.98
C ALA A 17 -8.16 -12.10 -13.27
N ASP A 18 -7.21 -13.02 -13.46
CA ASP A 18 -7.48 -14.44 -13.71
C ASP A 18 -7.58 -15.22 -12.40
N PRO A 19 -8.75 -15.79 -12.04
CA PRO A 19 -8.93 -16.57 -10.81
C PRO A 19 -8.01 -17.78 -10.68
N ASP A 20 -7.61 -18.40 -11.81
CA ASP A 20 -6.74 -19.57 -11.80
C ASP A 20 -5.35 -19.21 -11.24
N VAL A 21 -4.92 -17.96 -11.40
CA VAL A 21 -3.65 -17.47 -10.87
C VAL A 21 -3.62 -17.49 -9.35
N TRP A 22 -4.71 -17.14 -8.68
CA TRP A 22 -4.75 -17.07 -7.21
C TRP A 22 -4.65 -18.46 -6.57
N GLU A 23 -5.24 -19.47 -7.21
CA GLU A 23 -5.15 -20.87 -6.79
C GLU A 23 -3.76 -21.43 -7.09
N ASN A 24 -3.23 -21.21 -8.29
CA ASN A 24 -1.90 -21.67 -8.69
C ASN A 24 -0.78 -21.07 -7.82
N LEU A 25 -0.94 -19.81 -7.41
CA LEU A 25 -0.03 -19.13 -6.47
C LEU A 25 -0.37 -19.38 -4.99
N ALA A 26 -1.36 -20.24 -4.71
CA ALA A 26 -1.76 -20.68 -3.38
C ALA A 26 -2.07 -19.54 -2.40
N PHE A 27 -2.80 -18.50 -2.85
CA PHE A 27 -3.23 -17.38 -2.01
C PHE A 27 -3.99 -17.85 -0.77
N ASN A 28 -4.77 -18.92 -0.90
CA ASN A 28 -5.53 -19.56 0.17
C ASN A 28 -4.67 -20.22 1.27
N LYS A 29 -3.35 -20.33 1.07
CA LYS A 29 -2.37 -20.84 2.05
C LYS A 29 -1.42 -19.75 2.56
N ALA A 30 -1.56 -18.51 2.06
CA ALA A 30 -0.71 -17.40 2.47
C ALA A 30 -1.00 -17.00 3.93
N LYS A 31 -0.01 -16.43 4.61
CA LYS A 31 -0.24 -15.79 5.92
C LYS A 31 -1.04 -14.49 5.80
N VAL A 32 -0.88 -13.80 4.68
CA VAL A 32 -1.56 -12.56 4.32
C VAL A 32 -1.42 -12.38 2.81
N VAL A 33 -2.45 -11.81 2.19
CA VAL A 33 -2.41 -11.33 0.80
C VAL A 33 -2.61 -9.82 0.85
N ILE A 34 -1.67 -9.07 0.26
CA ILE A 34 -1.69 -7.60 0.22
C ILE A 34 -1.75 -7.18 -1.24
N SER A 35 -2.77 -6.40 -1.61
CA SER A 35 -2.90 -5.78 -2.92
C SER A 35 -2.60 -4.28 -2.83
N CYS A 36 -1.79 -3.82 -3.78
CA CYS A 36 -1.43 -2.41 -3.98
C CYS A 36 -1.61 -2.03 -5.47
N MET A 37 -2.61 -2.59 -6.13
CA MET A 37 -2.80 -2.38 -7.57
C MET A 37 -3.34 -0.98 -7.86
N ASP A 38 -2.79 -0.32 -8.87
CA ASP A 38 -3.35 0.92 -9.40
C ASP A 38 -4.37 0.58 -10.50
N GLY A 39 -5.61 1.06 -10.35
CA GLY A 39 -6.72 0.75 -11.28
C GLY A 39 -7.16 -0.72 -11.31
N GLY A 40 -6.88 -1.50 -10.26
CA GLY A 40 -7.12 -2.96 -10.19
C GLY A 40 -8.36 -3.42 -9.41
N GLN A 41 -9.28 -2.50 -9.07
CA GLN A 41 -10.36 -2.72 -8.11
C GLN A 41 -11.19 -4.00 -8.37
N GLU A 42 -11.60 -4.25 -9.62
CA GLU A 42 -12.40 -5.44 -9.95
C GLU A 42 -11.70 -6.75 -9.57
N ALA A 43 -10.39 -6.82 -9.83
CA ALA A 43 -9.58 -7.97 -9.44
C ALA A 43 -9.46 -8.06 -7.90
N GLU A 44 -9.28 -6.94 -7.20
CA GLU A 44 -9.22 -6.93 -5.73
C GLU A 44 -10.54 -7.39 -5.10
N LEU A 45 -11.67 -6.93 -5.61
CA LEU A 45 -13.00 -7.36 -5.16
C LEU A 45 -13.20 -8.86 -5.39
N ALA A 46 -12.75 -9.37 -6.54
CA ALA A 46 -12.86 -10.79 -6.88
C ALA A 46 -11.95 -11.66 -5.99
N ILE A 47 -10.69 -11.26 -5.78
CA ILE A 47 -9.74 -11.92 -4.87
C ILE A 47 -10.29 -11.94 -3.44
N SER A 48 -10.79 -10.80 -2.97
CA SER A 48 -11.37 -10.65 -1.64
C SER A 48 -12.54 -11.61 -1.41
N ARG A 49 -13.50 -11.65 -2.35
CA ARG A 49 -14.65 -12.57 -2.31
C ARG A 49 -14.20 -14.04 -2.36
N TRP A 50 -13.21 -14.35 -3.20
CA TRP A 50 -12.66 -15.69 -3.33
C TRP A 50 -11.98 -16.15 -2.03
N LEU A 51 -11.11 -15.33 -1.44
CA LEU A 51 -10.45 -15.64 -0.15
C LEU A 51 -11.47 -15.81 0.98
N LYS A 52 -12.47 -14.92 1.06
CA LYS A 52 -13.56 -15.02 2.05
C LYS A 52 -14.30 -16.36 1.96
N LYS A 53 -14.44 -16.92 0.76
CA LYS A 53 -15.10 -18.22 0.53
C LYS A 53 -14.16 -19.40 0.76
N GLN A 54 -12.94 -19.35 0.24
CA GLN A 54 -12.03 -20.51 0.21
C GLN A 54 -11.21 -20.67 1.49
N SER A 55 -10.73 -19.56 2.06
CA SER A 55 -9.86 -19.52 3.24
C SER A 55 -10.13 -18.25 4.05
N PRO A 56 -11.25 -18.17 4.78
CA PRO A 56 -11.63 -16.97 5.53
C PRO A 56 -10.59 -16.55 6.59
N ASP A 57 -9.72 -17.46 7.03
CA ASP A 57 -8.64 -17.15 7.97
C ASP A 57 -7.52 -16.33 7.35
N VAL A 58 -7.30 -16.43 6.03
CA VAL A 58 -6.28 -15.68 5.31
C VAL A 58 -6.71 -14.21 5.19
N PRO A 59 -6.00 -13.26 5.80
CA PRO A 59 -6.31 -11.85 5.66
C PRO A 59 -6.00 -11.35 4.25
N PHE A 60 -7.00 -10.73 3.62
CA PHE A 60 -6.81 -9.88 2.45
C PHE A 60 -6.75 -8.40 2.88
N ILE A 61 -5.69 -7.71 2.47
CA ILE A 61 -5.50 -6.27 2.66
C ILE A 61 -5.40 -5.63 1.27
N ALA A 62 -6.11 -4.53 1.05
CA ALA A 62 -6.03 -3.77 -0.20
C ALA A 62 -5.67 -2.31 0.09
N ALA A 63 -5.10 -1.61 -0.89
CA ALA A 63 -4.82 -0.18 -0.80
C ALA A 63 -5.54 0.54 -1.94
N THR A 64 -6.22 1.63 -1.60
CA THR A 64 -6.94 2.48 -2.57
C THR A 64 -6.87 3.94 -2.12
N SER A 65 -6.97 4.89 -3.03
CA SER A 65 -7.23 6.30 -2.70
C SER A 65 -8.72 6.59 -2.49
N SER A 66 -9.61 5.80 -3.08
CA SER A 66 -11.03 6.08 -3.16
C SER A 66 -11.81 5.63 -1.92
N HIS A 67 -12.70 6.51 -1.47
CA HIS A 67 -13.63 6.20 -0.38
C HIS A 67 -14.68 5.17 -0.79
N GLU A 68 -15.19 5.25 -2.02
CA GLU A 68 -16.21 4.32 -2.54
C GLU A 68 -15.63 2.90 -2.65
N GLU A 69 -14.47 2.77 -3.29
CA GLU A 69 -13.76 1.49 -3.42
C GLU A 69 -13.44 0.88 -2.05
N THR A 70 -13.10 1.73 -1.06
CA THR A 70 -12.86 1.28 0.31
C THR A 70 -14.07 0.56 0.89
N LEU A 71 -15.28 1.12 0.73
CA LEU A 71 -16.51 0.51 1.23
C LEU A 71 -16.81 -0.80 0.50
N GLU A 72 -16.60 -0.83 -0.82
CA GLU A 72 -16.81 -2.04 -1.62
C GLU A 72 -15.86 -3.17 -1.25
N LEU A 73 -14.58 -2.87 -1.04
CA LEU A 73 -13.56 -3.83 -0.61
C LEU A 73 -13.89 -4.43 0.77
N TYR A 74 -14.34 -3.61 1.72
CA TYR A 74 -14.84 -4.13 3.00
C TYR A 74 -16.09 -5.00 2.81
N GLY A 75 -17.04 -4.59 1.97
CA GLY A 75 -18.21 -5.38 1.62
C GLY A 75 -17.87 -6.73 0.98
N ALA A 76 -16.81 -6.76 0.16
CA ALA A 76 -16.29 -7.95 -0.50
C ALA A 76 -15.60 -8.94 0.45
N GLY A 77 -15.07 -8.45 1.58
CA GLY A 77 -14.42 -9.29 2.59
C GLY A 77 -12.99 -8.93 2.93
N ALA A 78 -12.47 -7.79 2.46
CA ALA A 78 -11.15 -7.33 2.86
C ALA A 78 -11.09 -7.19 4.38
N ARG A 79 -10.02 -7.70 5.00
CA ARG A 79 -9.82 -7.59 6.45
C ARG A 79 -9.44 -6.17 6.84
N TYR A 80 -8.70 -5.50 5.97
CA TYR A 80 -8.33 -4.11 6.14
C TYR A 80 -8.14 -3.43 4.78
N VAL A 81 -8.53 -2.17 4.68
CA VAL A 81 -8.29 -1.35 3.49
C VAL A 81 -7.47 -0.14 3.89
N ILE A 82 -6.33 0.01 3.23
CA ILE A 82 -5.42 1.16 3.37
C ILE A 82 -5.95 2.26 2.44
N GLN A 83 -6.79 3.14 2.96
CA GLN A 83 -7.25 4.31 2.21
C GLN A 83 -6.18 5.41 2.26
N THR A 84 -5.34 5.49 1.23
CA THR A 84 -4.11 6.30 1.22
C THR A 84 -4.39 7.80 1.38
N GLU A 85 -5.42 8.32 0.72
CA GLU A 85 -5.82 9.73 0.85
C GLU A 85 -6.36 10.06 2.24
N TYR A 86 -7.12 9.15 2.86
CA TYR A 86 -7.59 9.34 4.22
C TYR A 86 -6.42 9.38 5.22
N LEU A 87 -5.43 8.50 5.05
CA LEU A 87 -4.21 8.52 5.86
C LEU A 87 -3.43 9.82 5.67
N ALA A 88 -3.29 10.29 4.43
CA ALA A 88 -2.65 11.56 4.12
C ALA A 88 -3.42 12.74 4.75
N ALA A 89 -4.73 12.78 4.60
CA ALA A 89 -5.59 13.83 5.17
C ALA A 89 -5.54 13.86 6.70
N LYS A 90 -5.53 12.68 7.36
CA LYS A 90 -5.39 12.57 8.82
C LYS A 90 -4.03 13.11 9.28
N SER A 91 -2.94 12.73 8.60
CA SER A 91 -1.60 13.24 8.90
C SER A 91 -1.50 14.75 8.67
N PHE A 92 -2.07 15.24 7.57
CA PHE A 92 -2.13 16.66 7.26
C PHE A 92 -2.89 17.44 8.33
N ARG A 93 -4.06 16.94 8.76
CA ARG A 93 -4.85 17.57 9.83
C ARG A 93 -4.05 17.71 11.12
N ASN A 94 -3.35 16.65 11.54
CA ASN A 94 -2.53 16.72 12.75
C ASN A 94 -1.41 17.77 12.61
N MET A 95 -0.73 17.82 11.45
CA MET A 95 0.27 18.84 11.16
C MET A 95 -0.35 20.25 11.21
N PHE A 96 -1.52 20.42 10.61
CA PHE A 96 -2.20 21.71 10.56
C PHE A 96 -2.59 22.20 11.97
N GLU A 97 -3.18 21.35 12.80
CA GLU A 97 -3.57 21.67 14.19
C GLU A 97 -2.35 22.09 15.05
N MET A 98 -1.14 21.59 14.76
CA MET A 98 0.09 21.99 15.46
C MET A 98 0.66 23.33 14.96
N GLU A 99 0.41 23.70 13.71
CA GLU A 99 1.02 24.85 13.06
C GLU A 99 0.09 26.08 13.01
N GLU A 100 -1.23 25.88 13.01
CA GLU A 100 -2.22 26.95 12.81
C GLU A 100 -2.18 28.05 13.88
N THR A 101 -1.78 27.71 15.11
CA THR A 101 -1.71 28.67 16.23
C THR A 101 -0.40 29.45 16.28
N LYS A 102 0.59 29.09 15.45
CA LYS A 102 1.90 29.75 15.43
C LYS A 102 1.84 31.06 14.66
N GLN A 103 2.83 31.94 14.87
CA GLN A 103 2.92 33.17 14.09
C GLN A 103 3.12 32.85 12.59
N PRO A 104 2.55 33.63 11.65
CA PRO A 104 2.66 33.33 10.22
C PRO A 104 4.09 33.20 9.67
N LYS A 105 5.08 33.82 10.31
CA LYS A 105 6.51 33.71 9.91
C LYS A 105 7.17 32.41 10.37
N GLU A 106 6.55 31.71 11.31
CA GLU A 106 7.08 30.51 11.97
C GLU A 106 6.29 29.25 11.59
N ALA A 107 4.98 29.39 11.35
CA ALA A 107 4.09 28.31 10.95
C ALA A 107 4.63 27.55 9.73
N PHE A 108 4.63 26.22 9.82
CA PHE A 108 5.10 25.25 8.83
C PHE A 108 6.59 25.30 8.48
N ARG A 109 7.39 26.22 9.03
CA ARG A 109 8.79 26.38 8.59
C ARG A 109 9.66 25.20 8.98
N GLU A 110 9.67 24.86 10.27
CA GLU A 110 10.44 23.73 10.79
C GLU A 110 9.93 22.39 10.22
N ALA A 111 8.61 22.21 10.15
CA ALA A 111 7.99 21.02 9.56
C ALA A 111 8.38 20.86 8.08
N GLY A 112 8.39 21.94 7.31
CA GLY A 112 8.81 21.94 5.91
C GLY A 112 10.30 21.65 5.73
N GLU A 113 11.17 22.27 6.54
CA GLU A 113 12.62 22.02 6.53
C GLU A 113 12.94 20.56 6.89
N SER A 114 12.26 20.01 7.91
CA SER A 114 12.37 18.60 8.30
C SER A 114 11.91 17.67 7.18
N HIS A 115 10.71 17.90 6.63
CA HIS A 115 10.18 17.09 5.54
C HIS A 115 11.07 17.09 4.30
N PHE A 116 11.63 18.25 3.92
CA PHE A 116 12.57 18.36 2.81
C PHE A 116 13.85 17.55 3.07
N SER A 117 14.41 17.65 4.27
CA SER A 117 15.61 16.90 4.67
C SER A 117 15.38 15.39 4.60
N GLU A 118 14.27 14.89 5.14
CA GLU A 118 13.93 13.46 5.09
C GLU A 118 13.65 12.98 3.67
N THR A 119 12.94 13.78 2.86
CA THR A 119 12.70 13.46 1.44
C THR A 119 14.01 13.32 0.67
N LYS A 120 14.97 14.22 0.91
CA LYS A 120 16.29 14.18 0.30
C LYS A 120 17.08 12.95 0.71
N LYS A 121 17.08 12.59 2.01
CA LYS A 121 17.72 11.37 2.50
C LYS A 121 17.15 10.12 1.85
N LEU A 122 15.83 10.04 1.64
CA LEU A 122 15.20 8.92 0.95
C LEU A 122 15.69 8.83 -0.51
N GLN A 123 15.73 9.95 -1.22
CA GLN A 123 16.25 10.00 -2.59
C GLN A 123 17.72 9.54 -2.68
N GLU A 124 18.57 10.00 -1.76
CA GLU A 124 20.00 9.67 -1.72
C GLU A 124 20.24 8.22 -1.27
N GLY A 125 19.52 7.75 -0.25
CA GLY A 125 19.60 6.36 0.24
C GLY A 125 19.07 5.33 -0.76
N LEU A 126 18.06 5.69 -1.57
CA LEU A 126 17.67 4.91 -2.74
C LEU A 126 18.83 4.82 -3.75
N GLY A 127 19.52 5.95 -4.00
CA GLY A 127 20.71 5.98 -4.86
C GLY A 127 21.82 5.04 -4.38
N GLU A 128 22.10 4.99 -3.08
CA GLU A 128 23.08 4.05 -2.51
C GLU A 128 22.65 2.58 -2.60
N ALA A 129 21.36 2.30 -2.43
CA ALA A 129 20.80 0.95 -2.56
C ALA A 129 20.91 0.39 -3.99
N PHE A 130 20.82 1.25 -5.00
CA PHE A 130 21.00 0.90 -6.42
C PHE A 130 22.46 0.97 -6.89
N ALA A 131 23.34 1.70 -6.21
CA ALA A 131 24.77 1.78 -6.55
C ALA A 131 25.60 0.55 -6.14
N LYS A 132 25.03 -0.37 -5.35
CA LYS A 132 25.68 -1.62 -4.90
C LYS A 132 25.27 -2.86 -5.72
N VAL A 133 24.65 -2.68 -6.88
CA VAL A 133 24.32 -3.76 -7.85
C VAL A 133 25.32 -3.77 -8.99
#